data_AF-A0A329RLT2-F1
#
_entry.id   AF-A0A329RLT2-F1
#
_cell.length_a   1.000
_cell.length_b   1.000
_cell.length_c   1.000
_cell.angle_alpha   90.00
_cell.angle_beta   90.00
_cell.angle_gamma   90.00
#
_symmetry.space_group_name_H-M   'P 1'
#
loop_
_entity.id
_entity.type
_entity.pdbx_description
1 polymer ?
#
loop_
_entity_poly.entity_id
_entity_poly.type
_entity_poly.pdbx_seq_one_letter_code
_entity_poly.pdbx_strand_id
1 'polypeptide(L)'
;MPKRIPLRELAIAAEAADAEANLEGLKSFDIAKSNALVCTVCTHAVAPHKMRYRLLKCSSEACSTDTDVDCGWRGKLFICLITNRASIYDNGVHTTVVSSPNKKMKLTGA
;
A
#
# COMPACT_ATOMS: atom_id res chain seq x y z
N MET A 1 14.24 -2.32 21.82
CA MET A 1 14.04 -1.87 20.43
C MET A 1 12.74 -2.47 19.89
N PRO A 2 11.88 -1.71 19.21
CA PRO A 2 10.67 -2.28 18.61
C PRO A 2 11.05 -3.40 17.64
N LYS A 3 10.37 -4.56 17.71
CA LYS A 3 10.61 -5.66 16.76
C LYS A 3 10.32 -5.14 15.35
N ARG A 4 11.30 -5.25 14.44
CA ARG A 4 11.09 -4.89 13.03
C ARG A 4 10.05 -5.86 12.46
N ILE A 5 8.95 -5.31 11.99
CA ILE A 5 7.94 -6.07 11.26
C ILE A 5 8.53 -6.35 9.87
N PRO A 6 8.65 -7.62 9.44
CA PRO A 6 9.13 -7.93 8.11
C PRO A 6 8.10 -7.42 7.09
N LEU A 7 8.50 -6.43 6.30
CA LEU A 7 7.71 -5.95 5.18
C LEU A 7 8.17 -6.69 3.94
N ARG A 8 7.24 -7.31 3.22
CA ARG A 8 7.50 -7.83 1.88
C ARG A 8 7.32 -6.70 0.88
N GLU A 9 8.24 -6.63 -0.07
CA GLU A 9 8.25 -5.65 -1.14
C GLU A 9 7.40 -6.18 -2.30
N LEU A 10 6.42 -5.38 -2.73
CA LEU A 10 5.57 -5.71 -3.87
C LEU A 10 5.96 -4.89 -5.10
N ALA A 11 6.29 -3.62 -4.89
CA ALA A 11 6.83 -2.73 -5.91
C ALA A 11 7.73 -1.69 -5.24
N ILE A 12 8.89 -1.38 -5.83
CA ILE A 12 9.84 -0.41 -5.27
C ILE A 12 10.11 0.69 -6.28
N ALA A 13 9.77 1.93 -5.92
CA ALA A 13 9.93 3.12 -6.75
C ALA A 13 9.42 2.92 -8.20
N ALA A 14 8.34 2.14 -8.33
CA ALA A 14 7.74 1.79 -9.60
C ALA A 14 7.05 3.00 -10.22
N GLU A 15 6.95 3.00 -11.55
CA GLU A 15 6.14 3.97 -12.27
C GLU A 15 4.67 3.82 -11.91
N ALA A 16 3.90 4.89 -12.13
CA ALA A 16 2.51 4.95 -11.67
C ALA A 16 1.67 3.77 -12.19
N ALA A 17 1.79 3.43 -13.48
CA ALA A 17 1.03 2.34 -14.08
C ALA A 17 1.36 0.97 -13.47
N ASP A 18 2.64 0.68 -13.23
CA ASP A 18 3.08 -0.59 -12.64
C ASP A 18 2.64 -0.71 -11.18
N ALA A 19 2.70 0.39 -10.43
CA ALA A 19 2.22 0.42 -9.06
C ALA A 19 0.70 0.31 -8.98
N GLU A 20 -0.05 0.93 -9.89
CA GLU A 20 -1.50 0.75 -10.02
C GLU A 20 -1.86 -0.71 -10.32
N ALA A 21 -1.16 -1.35 -11.27
CA ALA A 21 -1.36 -2.77 -11.59
C ALA A 21 -1.09 -3.69 -10.38
N ASN A 22 -0.05 -3.38 -9.59
CA ASN A 22 0.21 -4.11 -8.34
C ASN A 22 -0.94 -3.94 -7.33
N LEU A 23 -1.48 -2.72 -7.19
CA LEU A 23 -2.60 -2.45 -6.29
C LEU A 23 -3.90 -3.12 -6.76
N GLU A 24 -4.14 -3.18 -8.06
CA GLU A 24 -5.27 -3.89 -8.67
C GLU A 24 -5.20 -5.40 -8.43
N GLY A 25 -4.01 -5.97 -8.38
CA GLY A 25 -3.79 -7.38 -8.05
C GLY A 25 -4.03 -7.74 -6.58
N LEU A 26 -4.14 -6.75 -5.69
CA LEU A 26 -4.44 -6.99 -4.28
C LEU A 26 -5.93 -7.23 -4.04
N LYS A 27 -6.24 -7.90 -2.93
CA LYS A 27 -7.62 -7.95 -2.43
C LYS A 27 -8.10 -6.54 -2.08
N SER A 28 -9.41 -6.33 -2.09
CA SER A 28 -10.03 -5.10 -1.65
C SER A 28 -9.47 -4.63 -0.31
N PHE A 29 -9.12 -3.35 -0.27
CA PHE A 29 -8.51 -2.71 0.87
C PHE A 29 -9.01 -1.27 1.00
N ASP A 30 -8.97 -0.74 2.23
CA ASP A 30 -9.25 0.64 2.54
C ASP A 30 -7.99 1.37 3.01
N ILE A 31 -7.96 2.69 2.85
CA ILE A 31 -6.91 3.54 3.40
C ILE A 31 -7.22 3.82 4.87
N ALA A 32 -6.52 3.16 5.78
CA ALA A 32 -6.64 3.37 7.22
C ALA A 32 -5.95 4.65 7.72
N LYS A 33 -4.87 5.07 7.06
CA LYS A 33 -4.13 6.30 7.39
C LYS A 33 -3.56 6.91 6.12
N SER A 34 -3.51 8.24 6.04
CA SER A 34 -2.90 8.98 4.93
C SER A 34 -2.18 10.21 5.48
N ASN A 35 -0.85 10.30 5.31
CA ASN A 35 -0.04 11.44 5.78
C ASN A 35 0.91 11.90 4.68
N ALA A 36 1.24 13.19 4.68
CA ALA A 36 2.34 13.70 3.87
C ALA A 36 3.65 13.59 4.67
N LEU A 37 4.70 13.05 4.06
CA LEU A 37 6.04 12.92 4.63
C LEU A 37 7.09 13.43 3.63
N VAL A 38 8.32 13.63 4.06
CA VAL A 38 9.45 13.87 3.14
C VAL A 38 9.60 12.65 2.23
N CYS A 39 9.78 12.88 0.94
CA CYS A 39 9.87 11.82 -0.05
C CYS A 39 11.15 11.00 0.13
N THR A 40 10.99 9.69 0.28
CA THR A 40 12.09 8.71 0.29
C THR A 40 12.06 7.79 -0.94
N VAL A 41 11.04 7.93 -1.81
CA VAL A 41 10.92 7.16 -3.05
C VAL A 41 11.92 7.65 -4.09
N CYS A 42 12.12 8.97 -4.15
CA CYS A 42 13.06 9.60 -5.07
C CYS A 42 14.43 9.75 -4.38
N THR A 43 15.34 8.81 -4.60
CA THR A 43 16.68 8.79 -3.97
C THR A 43 17.63 9.87 -4.49
N HIS A 44 17.37 10.42 -5.70
CA HIS A 44 18.26 11.38 -6.37
C HIS A 44 17.59 12.74 -6.64
N ALA A 45 16.61 13.12 -5.84
CA ALA A 45 15.95 14.41 -6.04
C ALA A 45 16.87 15.58 -5.64
N VAL A 46 16.97 16.57 -6.53
CA VAL A 46 17.79 17.78 -6.34
C VAL A 46 17.29 18.63 -5.17
N ALA A 47 15.97 18.61 -4.90
CA ALA A 47 15.35 19.34 -3.79
C ALA A 47 14.44 18.43 -2.95
N PRO A 48 14.36 18.65 -1.62
CA PRO A 48 13.40 17.97 -0.76
C PRO A 48 11.97 18.24 -1.22
N HIS A 49 11.18 17.19 -1.31
CA HIS A 49 9.77 17.27 -1.66
C HIS A 49 8.98 16.25 -0.85
N LYS A 50 7.65 16.28 -1.02
CA LYS A 50 6.73 15.45 -0.23
C LYS A 50 6.36 14.16 -0.96
N MET A 51 6.04 13.13 -0.19
CA MET A 51 5.35 11.92 -0.61
C MET A 51 4.10 11.71 0.24
N ARG A 52 3.13 10.97 -0.28
CA ARG A 52 1.99 10.47 0.47
C ARG A 52 2.32 9.08 1.02
N TYR A 53 2.27 8.93 2.34
CA TYR A 53 2.29 7.64 3.01
C TYR A 53 0.87 7.21 3.36
N ARG A 54 0.47 6.03 2.89
CA ARG A 54 -0.83 5.42 3.16
C ARG A 54 -0.65 4.06 3.84
N LEU A 55 -1.41 3.84 4.91
CA LEU A 55 -1.62 2.51 5.50
C LEU A 55 -2.89 1.91 4.93
N LEU A 56 -2.81 0.67 4.45
CA LEU A 56 -3.92 -0.07 3.89
C LEU A 56 -4.36 -1.16 4.86
N LYS A 57 -5.67 -1.35 5.01
CA LYS A 57 -6.28 -2.46 5.74
C LYS A 57 -7.15 -3.27 4.79
N CYS A 58 -7.22 -4.59 4.99
CA CYS A 58 -8.09 -5.44 4.21
C CYS A 58 -9.57 -5.03 4.39
N SER A 59 -10.32 -4.95 3.29
CA SER A 59 -11.78 -4.76 3.27
C SER A 59 -12.50 -5.82 2.43
N SER A 60 -11.84 -6.97 2.23
CA SER A 60 -12.44 -8.18 1.64
C SER A 60 -13.54 -8.73 2.52
N GLU A 61 -14.77 -8.79 1.99
CA GLU A 61 -15.90 -9.43 2.66
C GLU A 61 -15.58 -10.88 3.02
N ALA A 62 -14.92 -11.61 2.13
CA ALA A 62 -14.48 -12.98 2.37
C ALA A 62 -13.51 -13.10 3.56
N CYS A 63 -12.67 -12.08 3.82
CA CYS A 63 -11.84 -12.08 5.02
C CYS A 63 -12.61 -11.71 6.30
N SER A 64 -13.71 -10.96 6.19
CA SER A 64 -14.53 -10.59 7.34
C SER A 64 -15.54 -11.65 7.76
N THR A 65 -15.98 -12.51 6.84
CA THR A 65 -16.95 -13.58 7.14
C THR A 65 -16.32 -14.78 7.83
N ASP A 66 -15.02 -15.02 7.64
CA ASP A 66 -14.33 -16.20 8.19
C ASP A 66 -13.98 -16.05 9.68
N THR A 67 -13.92 -14.83 10.22
CA THR A 67 -13.49 -14.58 11.61
C THR A 67 -14.13 -13.35 12.25
N ASP A 68 -14.44 -13.43 13.55
CA ASP A 68 -14.83 -12.29 14.41
C ASP A 68 -13.68 -11.29 14.69
N VAL A 69 -12.49 -11.53 14.13
CA VAL A 69 -11.30 -10.69 14.29
C VAL A 69 -10.95 -10.03 12.96
N ASP A 70 -10.48 -8.78 13.00
CA ASP A 70 -9.97 -8.08 11.82
C ASP A 70 -8.88 -8.89 11.11
N CYS A 71 -9.01 -8.99 9.79
CA CYS A 71 -8.01 -9.60 8.91
C CYS A 71 -6.60 -9.06 9.20
N GLY A 72 -5.62 -9.95 9.37
CA GLY A 72 -4.26 -9.60 9.80
C GLY A 72 -3.41 -8.87 8.75
N TRP A 73 -3.82 -8.91 7.48
CA TRP A 73 -3.07 -8.29 6.38
C TRP A 73 -3.05 -6.76 6.48
N ARG A 74 -1.89 -6.16 6.23
CA ARG A 74 -1.68 -4.72 6.18
C ARG A 74 -0.80 -4.35 4.99
N GLY A 75 -1.22 -3.36 4.22
CA GLY A 75 -0.42 -2.77 3.14
C GLY A 75 0.18 -1.42 3.56
N LYS A 76 1.31 -1.06 2.94
CA LYS A 76 1.90 0.28 3.01
C LYS A 76 2.16 0.76 1.60
N LEU A 77 1.77 2.01 1.35
CA LEU A 77 1.93 2.65 0.05
C LEU A 77 2.62 4.00 0.26
N PHE A 78 3.68 4.24 -0.50
CA PHE A 78 4.39 5.51 -0.57
C PHE A 78 4.26 6.04 -1.98
N ILE A 79 3.76 7.27 -2.17
CA ILE A 79 3.56 7.88 -3.49
C ILE A 79 4.29 9.23 -3.52
N CYS A 80 5.27 9.40 -4.40
CA CYS A 80 5.89 10.71 -4.60
C CYS A 80 4.86 11.71 -5.14
N LEU A 81 4.78 12.92 -4.57
CA LEU A 81 3.83 13.95 -5.02
C LEU A 81 4.28 14.71 -6.28
N ILE A 82 5.50 14.48 -6.74
CA ILE A 82 6.05 15.12 -7.95
C ILE A 82 6.08 14.14 -9.12
N THR A 83 6.66 12.95 -8.91
CA THR A 83 6.89 11.98 -9.99
C THR A 83 5.80 10.92 -10.10
N ASN A 84 4.87 10.85 -9.14
CA ASN A 84 3.87 9.77 -8.99
C ASN A 84 4.46 8.36 -8.90
N ARG A 85 5.78 8.22 -8.76
CA ARG A 85 6.40 6.92 -8.45
C ARG A 85 5.94 6.43 -7.10
N ALA A 86 5.77 5.12 -6.99
CA ALA A 86 5.29 4.52 -5.77
C ALA A 86 6.06 3.28 -5.33
N SER A 87 6.14 3.10 -4.00
CA SER A 87 6.60 1.87 -3.38
C SER A 87 5.47 1.25 -2.57
N ILE A 88 5.27 -0.06 -2.77
CA ILE A 88 4.21 -0.86 -2.16
C ILE A 88 4.86 -1.97 -1.35
N TYR A 89 4.40 -2.09 -0.12
CA TYR A 89 4.82 -3.15 0.80
C TYR A 89 3.61 -3.79 1.46
N ASP A 90 3.74 -5.02 1.89
CA ASP A 90 2.75 -5.65 2.76
C ASP A 90 3.36 -6.41 3.93
N ASN A 91 2.52 -6.72 4.91
CA ASN A 91 2.83 -7.55 6.07
C ASN A 91 1.58 -8.26 6.55
N GLY A 92 1.78 -9.41 7.19
CA GLY A 92 0.70 -10.27 7.66
C GLY A 92 0.12 -11.11 6.55
N VAL A 93 -0.89 -11.89 6.88
CA VAL A 93 -1.59 -12.78 5.96
C VAL A 93 -3.06 -12.43 5.95
N HIS A 94 -3.70 -12.62 4.80
CA HIS A 94 -5.16 -12.56 4.73
C HIS A 94 -5.75 -13.74 5.49
N THR A 95 -6.90 -13.53 6.13
CA THR A 95 -7.65 -14.60 6.80
C THR A 95 -8.01 -15.73 5.85
N THR A 96 -8.37 -15.38 4.62
CA THR A 96 -8.75 -16.32 3.57
C THR A 96 -7.90 -16.16 2.32
N VAL A 97 -7.83 -17.21 1.50
CA VAL A 97 -7.19 -17.18 0.17
C VAL A 97 -8.15 -16.74 -0.93
N VAL A 98 -9.45 -16.69 -0.68
CA VAL A 98 -10.49 -16.35 -1.67
C VAL A 98 -10.26 -14.96 -2.27
N SER A 99 -10.07 -14.89 -3.58
CA SER A 99 -9.82 -13.61 -4.26
C SER A 99 -11.02 -12.66 -4.11
N SER A 100 -10.74 -11.38 -3.89
CA SER A 100 -11.72 -10.31 -3.92
C SER A 100 -11.06 -9.08 -4.52
N PRO A 101 -10.91 -9.02 -5.86
CA PRO A 101 -10.09 -8.02 -6.52
C PRO A 101 -10.54 -6.61 -6.16
N ASN A 102 -9.59 -5.71 -5.94
CA ASN A 102 -9.93 -4.31 -5.72
C ASN A 102 -10.44 -3.68 -7.03
N LYS A 103 -11.35 -2.71 -6.91
CA LYS A 103 -11.66 -1.82 -8.04
C LYS A 103 -10.41 -1.02 -8.37
N LYS A 104 -10.25 -0.64 -9.64
CA LYS A 104 -9.10 0.14 -10.12
C LYS A 104 -8.76 1.30 -9.19
N MET A 105 -7.62 1.19 -8.50
CA MET A 105 -7.15 2.26 -7.62
C MET A 105 -6.15 3.10 -8.39
N LYS A 106 -6.51 4.35 -8.65
CA LYS A 106 -5.56 5.34 -9.19
C LYS A 106 -4.66 5.88 -8.09
N LEU A 107 -3.37 5.99 -8.38
CA LEU A 107 -2.44 6.68 -7.50
C LEU A 107 -2.80 8.16 -7.47
N THR A 108 -3.31 8.61 -6.34
CA THR A 108 -3.64 10.02 -6.10
C THR A 108 -2.62 10.59 -5.13
N GLY A 109 -1.82 11.54 -5.61
CA GLY A 109 -0.89 12.31 -4.76
C GLY A 109 -1.58 13.37 -3.90
N ALA A 110 -2.67 13.95 -4.41
CA ALA A 110 -3.45 15.01 -3.75
C ALA A 110 -4.24 14.51 -2.54
#